data_AF-A0A6J4MDI6-F1
#
_entry.id   AF-A0A6J4MDI6-F1
#
_cell.length_a   1.000
_cell.length_b   1.000
_cell.length_c   1.000
_cell.angle_alpha   90.00
_cell.angle_beta   90.00
_cell.angle_gamma   90.00
#
_symmetry.space_group_name_H-M   'P 1'
#
loop_
_entity.id
_entity.type
_entity.pdbx_description
1 polymer ?
#
loop_
_entity_poly.entity_id
_entity_poly.type
_entity_poly.pdbx_seq_one_letter_code
_entity_poly.pdbx_strand_id
1 'polypeptide(L)'
;LVRRDRGLLRANVVLIAHHGSGGSSDPAFVSATGARHALVSSGYGNRFRHPKDAVVQRWRDAGAQVHGTATGGALTVWLQPGGTRIETRREAQPRLWDAVARAARLGAGLSYRSE
;
A
#
# COMPACT_ATOMS: atom_id res chain seq x y z
N LEU A 1 -6.40 -12.91 18.71
CA LEU A 1 -6.60 -11.46 18.58
C LEU A 1 -8.07 -11.09 18.40
N VAL A 2 -8.68 -11.25 17.21
CA VAL A 2 -10.09 -10.82 16.98
C VAL A 2 -11.08 -11.39 18.01
N ARG A 3 -10.91 -12.65 18.43
CA ARG A 3 -11.79 -13.29 19.41
C ARG A 3 -11.56 -12.88 20.87
N ARG A 4 -10.36 -12.41 21.21
CA ARG A 4 -9.96 -12.12 22.61
C ARG A 4 -9.90 -10.63 22.90
N ASP A 5 -9.36 -9.84 21.97
CA ASP A 5 -8.88 -8.48 22.21
C ASP A 5 -9.33 -7.52 21.10
N ARG A 6 -10.55 -7.69 20.57
CA ARG A 6 -11.02 -6.92 19.39
C ARG A 6 -10.92 -5.41 19.59
N GLY A 7 -11.22 -4.91 20.78
CA GLY A 7 -11.14 -3.48 21.11
C GLY A 7 -9.72 -2.91 21.05
N LEU A 8 -8.70 -3.76 21.25
CA LEU A 8 -7.29 -3.37 21.21
C LEU A 8 -6.71 -3.36 19.78
N LEU A 9 -7.48 -3.81 18.78
CA LEU A 9 -7.01 -3.90 17.39
C LEU A 9 -7.09 -2.58 16.63
N ARG A 10 -7.77 -1.57 17.17
CA ARG A 10 -7.92 -0.26 16.51
C ARG A 10 -6.54 0.35 16.27
N ALA A 11 -6.25 0.65 15.02
CA ALA A 11 -4.96 1.22 14.60
C ALA A 11 -5.15 2.12 13.39
N ASN A 12 -4.44 3.25 13.32
CA ASN A 12 -4.46 4.11 12.13
C ASN A 12 -3.64 3.52 10.97
N VAL A 13 -2.56 2.80 11.29
CA VAL A 13 -1.61 2.22 10.34
C VAL A 13 -1.46 0.74 10.65
N VAL A 14 -1.51 -0.10 9.61
CA VAL A 14 -1.23 -1.53 9.70
C VAL A 14 -0.15 -1.91 8.70
N LEU A 15 0.80 -2.74 9.14
CA LEU A 15 1.70 -3.45 8.23
C LEU A 15 1.03 -4.77 7.81
N ILE A 16 0.78 -4.94 6.50
CA ILE A 16 0.16 -6.13 5.94
C ILE A 16 1.09 -7.32 6.13
N ALA A 17 0.58 -8.36 6.78
CA ALA A 17 1.32 -9.58 7.06
C ALA A 17 1.74 -10.32 5.78
N HIS A 18 2.86 -11.04 5.86
CA HIS A 18 3.36 -11.93 4.80
C HIS A 18 3.48 -11.28 3.41
N HIS A 19 3.85 -10.00 3.36
CA HIS A 19 3.97 -9.23 2.11
C HIS A 19 2.66 -9.13 1.31
N GLY A 20 1.51 -9.44 1.93
CA GLY A 20 0.21 -9.56 1.26
C GLY A 20 -0.04 -10.90 0.61
N SER A 21 0.36 -12.00 1.26
CA SER A 21 0.00 -13.36 0.82
C SER A 21 -1.51 -13.59 0.83
N GLY A 22 -2.02 -14.50 -0.01
CA GLY A 22 -3.47 -14.71 -0.18
C GLY A 22 -4.22 -15.09 1.11
N GLY A 23 -3.57 -15.87 1.98
CA GLY A 23 -4.12 -16.26 3.28
C GLY A 23 -3.92 -15.23 4.40
N SER A 24 -3.23 -14.11 4.12
CA SER A 24 -3.09 -13.01 5.08
C SER A 24 -4.36 -12.16 5.17
N SER A 25 -4.41 -11.24 6.14
CA SER A 25 -5.42 -10.19 6.24
C SER A 25 -6.85 -10.75 6.39
N ASP A 26 -7.09 -11.61 7.37
CA ASP A 26 -8.42 -12.11 7.71
C ASP A 26 -9.47 -10.97 7.73
N PRO A 27 -10.64 -11.12 7.09
CA PRO A 27 -11.62 -10.03 6.98
C PRO A 27 -12.07 -9.46 8.33
N ALA A 28 -12.24 -10.30 9.35
CA ALA A 28 -12.64 -9.84 10.67
C ALA A 28 -11.51 -9.07 11.37
N PHE A 29 -10.25 -9.46 11.15
CA PHE A 29 -9.09 -8.70 11.60
C PHE A 29 -9.01 -7.34 10.90
N VAL A 30 -9.06 -7.30 9.57
CA VAL A 30 -9.01 -6.06 8.77
C VAL A 30 -10.08 -5.08 9.25
N SER A 31 -11.33 -5.54 9.34
CA SER A 31 -12.46 -4.73 9.84
C SER A 31 -12.25 -4.24 11.26
N ALA A 32 -11.76 -5.09 12.17
CA ALA A 32 -11.51 -4.71 13.56
C ALA A 32 -10.44 -3.60 13.69
N THR A 33 -9.46 -3.55 12.80
CA THR A 33 -8.44 -2.48 12.84
C THR A 33 -9.01 -1.11 12.52
N GLY A 34 -9.96 -1.04 11.57
CA GLY A 34 -10.42 0.22 10.96
C GLY A 34 -9.28 1.14 10.52
N ALA A 35 -8.20 0.55 10.00
CA ALA A 35 -7.02 1.30 9.60
C ALA A 35 -7.29 2.22 8.41
N ARG A 36 -6.67 3.39 8.44
CA ARG A 36 -6.68 4.34 7.32
C ARG A 36 -5.55 4.07 6.33
N HIS A 37 -4.43 3.52 6.82
CA HIS A 37 -3.26 3.20 6.01
C HIS A 37 -2.86 1.74 6.21
N ALA A 38 -2.75 1.01 5.10
CA ALA A 38 -2.24 -0.36 5.08
C ALA A 38 -0.94 -0.41 4.28
N LEU A 39 0.17 -0.71 4.93
CA LEU A 39 1.49 -0.73 4.33
C LEU A 39 1.83 -2.15 3.89
N VAL A 40 2.31 -2.33 2.67
CA VAL A 40 2.82 -3.62 2.19
C VAL A 40 4.28 -3.47 1.79
N SER A 41 5.14 -4.20 2.50
CA SER A 41 6.51 -4.40 2.07
C SER A 41 6.54 -5.56 1.10
N SER A 42 6.81 -5.31 -0.18
CA SER A 42 7.03 -6.35 -1.18
C SER A 42 8.03 -5.87 -2.24
N GLY A 43 8.76 -6.81 -2.85
CA GLY A 43 9.68 -6.51 -3.95
C GLY A 43 8.96 -6.41 -5.28
N TYR A 44 9.40 -5.50 -6.16
CA TYR A 44 8.97 -5.51 -7.57
C TYR A 44 9.35 -6.84 -8.22
N GLY A 45 8.43 -7.44 -8.99
CA GLY A 45 8.68 -8.73 -9.66
C GLY A 45 8.93 -9.90 -8.71
N ASN A 46 8.53 -9.83 -7.43
CA ASN A 46 8.76 -10.92 -6.49
C ASN A 46 8.12 -12.24 -6.97
N ARG A 47 8.84 -13.35 -6.80
CA ARG A 47 8.45 -14.69 -7.30
C ARG A 47 7.10 -15.20 -6.79
N PHE A 48 6.65 -14.71 -5.64
CA PHE A 48 5.38 -15.13 -5.03
C PHE A 48 4.18 -14.35 -5.59
N ARG A 49 4.44 -13.30 -6.39
CA ARG A 49 3.42 -12.39 -6.92
C ARG A 49 2.59 -11.78 -5.80
N HIS A 50 3.27 -11.18 -4.84
CA HIS A 50 2.71 -10.47 -3.69
C HIS A 50 2.82 -8.93 -3.83
N PRO A 51 1.89 -8.15 -3.28
CA PRO A 51 0.65 -8.61 -2.65
C PRO A 51 -0.30 -9.25 -3.67
N LYS A 52 -1.18 -10.13 -3.19
CA LYS A 52 -2.30 -10.63 -3.99
C LYS A 52 -3.35 -9.52 -4.14
N ASP A 53 -3.93 -9.39 -5.33
CA ASP A 53 -4.96 -8.40 -5.61
C ASP A 53 -6.14 -8.51 -4.64
N ALA A 54 -6.59 -9.72 -4.33
CA ALA A 54 -7.66 -9.96 -3.35
C ALA A 54 -7.33 -9.42 -1.95
N VAL A 55 -6.05 -9.40 -1.54
CA VAL A 55 -5.62 -8.83 -0.27
C VAL A 55 -5.66 -7.31 -0.33
N VAL A 56 -5.15 -6.73 -1.43
CA VAL A 56 -5.18 -5.28 -1.65
C VAL A 56 -6.61 -4.77 -1.66
N GLN A 57 -7.52 -5.45 -2.37
CA GLN A 57 -8.93 -5.06 -2.44
C GLN A 57 -9.60 -5.18 -1.08
N ARG A 58 -9.35 -6.24 -0.31
CA ARG A 58 -9.91 -6.36 1.04
C ARG A 58 -9.56 -5.18 1.95
N TRP A 59 -8.34 -4.67 1.88
CA TRP A 59 -7.95 -3.48 2.63
C TRP A 59 -8.63 -2.21 2.11
N ARG A 60 -8.75 -2.05 0.79
CA ARG A 60 -9.44 -0.91 0.17
C ARG A 60 -10.94 -0.90 0.47
N ASP A 61 -11.60 -2.04 0.38
CA ASP A 61 -13.02 -2.22 0.69
C ASP A 61 -13.32 -1.93 2.16
N ALA A 62 -12.33 -2.15 3.05
CA ALA A 62 -12.40 -1.76 4.46
C ALA A 62 -12.08 -0.27 4.71
N GLY A 63 -11.85 0.53 3.65
CA GLY A 63 -11.60 1.96 3.72
C GLY A 63 -10.12 2.37 3.86
N ALA A 64 -9.18 1.42 3.77
CA ALA A 64 -7.76 1.72 3.91
C ALA A 64 -7.13 2.13 2.56
N GLN A 65 -6.23 3.11 2.61
CA GLN A 65 -5.29 3.37 1.52
C GLN A 65 -4.12 2.39 1.61
N VAL A 66 -3.83 1.68 0.53
CA VAL A 66 -2.75 0.69 0.47
C VAL A 66 -1.47 1.31 -0.12
N HIS A 67 -0.38 1.26 0.64
CA HIS A 67 0.93 1.82 0.27
C HIS A 67 1.95 0.70 0.11
N GLY A 68 2.58 0.60 -1.07
CA GLY A 68 3.48 -0.52 -1.40
C GLY A 68 4.93 -0.10 -1.64
N THR A 69 5.89 -0.83 -1.06
CA THR A 69 7.32 -0.53 -1.30
C THR A 69 7.77 -0.85 -2.73
N ALA A 70 7.15 -1.85 -3.38
CA ALA A 70 7.43 -2.20 -4.77
C ALA A 70 7.17 -1.03 -5.73
N THR A 71 6.13 -0.23 -5.47
CA THR A 71 5.69 0.87 -6.33
C THR A 71 6.18 2.23 -5.84
N GLY A 72 6.20 2.48 -4.53
CA GLY A 72 6.55 3.77 -3.92
C GLY A 72 7.98 3.89 -3.37
N GLY A 73 8.75 2.80 -3.34
CA GLY A 73 10.05 2.78 -2.67
C GLY A 73 9.91 2.75 -1.15
N ALA A 74 10.89 3.31 -0.41
CA ALA A 74 10.79 3.39 1.04
C ALA A 74 9.54 4.18 1.47
N LEU A 75 8.88 3.72 2.53
CA LEU A 75 7.70 4.37 3.11
C LEU A 75 8.09 5.02 4.43
N THR A 76 7.83 6.32 4.58
CA THR A 76 8.03 7.05 5.83
C THR A 76 6.67 7.33 6.45
N VAL A 77 6.52 6.99 7.74
CA VAL A 77 5.30 7.19 8.52
C VAL A 77 5.56 8.28 9.55
N TRP A 78 4.93 9.44 9.38
CA TRP A 78 4.99 10.53 10.34
C TRP A 78 3.81 10.44 11.31
N LEU A 79 4.13 10.21 12.58
CA LEU A 79 3.16 10.18 13.68
C LEU A 79 3.18 11.54 14.36
N GLN A 80 2.16 12.36 14.12
CA GLN A 80 2.13 13.75 14.58
C GLN A 80 0.76 14.12 15.16
N PRO A 81 0.71 15.15 16.04
CA PRO A 81 -0.56 15.77 16.42
C PRO A 81 -1.29 16.25 15.16
N GLY A 82 -2.55 15.86 14.98
CA GLY A 82 -3.35 16.16 13.78
C GLY A 82 -3.46 15.01 12.77
N GLY A 83 -2.73 13.90 12.96
CA GLY A 83 -2.96 12.67 12.21
C GLY A 83 -1.69 12.00 11.70
N THR A 84 -1.87 10.96 10.90
CA THR A 84 -0.75 10.23 10.28
C THR A 84 -0.54 10.71 8.85
N ARG A 85 0.71 11.01 8.49
CA ARG A 85 1.11 11.26 7.10
C ARG A 85 2.01 10.13 6.61
N ILE A 86 1.68 9.59 5.45
CA ILE A 86 2.51 8.60 4.74
C ILE A 86 3.18 9.31 3.58
N GLU A 87 4.48 9.09 3.42
CA GLU A 87 5.25 9.59 2.28
C GLU A 87 6.00 8.44 1.62
N THR A 88 6.01 8.41 0.29
CA THR A 88 6.74 7.40 -0.48
C THR A 88 8.00 8.02 -1.07
N ARG A 89 9.12 7.29 -1.03
CA ARG A 89 10.42 7.80 -1.51
C ARG A 89 10.39 8.22 -2.97
N ARG A 90 9.69 7.47 -3.83
CA ARG A 90 9.62 7.77 -5.27
C ARG A 90 8.78 9.00 -5.58
N GLU A 91 7.80 9.34 -4.75
CA GLU A 91 7.04 10.58 -4.89
C GLU A 91 7.81 11.77 -4.31
N ALA A 92 8.45 11.60 -3.15
CA ALA A 92 9.22 12.66 -2.50
C ALA A 92 10.53 13.00 -3.23
N GLN A 93 11.12 12.02 -3.92
CA GLN A 93 12.35 12.19 -4.70
C GLN A 93 12.21 11.56 -6.09
N PRO A 94 11.44 12.20 -6.98
CA PRO A 94 11.24 11.68 -8.33
C PRO A 94 12.56 11.72 -9.10
N ARG A 95 12.86 10.65 -9.83
CA ARG A 95 13.98 10.59 -10.77
C ARG A 95 13.48 10.83 -12.19
N LEU A 96 14.37 11.29 -13.07
CA LEU A 96 14.02 11.53 -14.47
C LEU A 96 13.47 10.25 -15.15
N TRP A 97 14.02 9.08 -14.82
CA TRP A 97 13.52 7.80 -15.34
C TRP A 97 12.18 7.35 -14.74
N ASP A 98 11.72 7.95 -13.63
CA ASP A 98 10.37 7.70 -13.10
C ASP A 98 9.29 8.43 -13.91
N ALA A 99 9.66 9.47 -14.68
CA ALA A 99 8.72 10.24 -15.50
C ALA A 99 8.04 9.38 -16.57
N VAL A 100 8.76 8.43 -17.16
CA VAL A 100 8.22 7.48 -18.14
C VAL A 100 7.15 6.58 -17.49
N ALA A 101 7.45 6.03 -16.31
CA ALA A 101 6.49 5.21 -15.56
C ALA A 101 5.26 6.01 -15.09
N ARG A 102 5.43 7.30 -14.77
CA ARG A 102 4.34 8.21 -14.43
C ARG A 102 3.46 8.56 -15.62
N ALA A 103 4.06 8.88 -16.77
CA ALA A 103 3.33 9.17 -18.00
C ALA A 103 2.46 7.97 -18.42
N ALA A 104 3.02 6.76 -18.36
CA ALA A 104 2.28 5.53 -18.63
C ALA A 104 1.11 5.30 -17.66
N ARG A 105 1.27 5.62 -16.37
CA ARG A 105 0.19 5.53 -15.36
C ARG A 105 -0.90 6.59 -15.54
N LEU A 106 -0.55 7.79 -15.99
CA LEU A 106 -1.46 8.92 -16.17
C LEU A 106 -2.16 8.89 -17.54
N GLY A 107 -1.89 7.89 -18.38
CA GLY A 107 -2.41 7.84 -19.75
C GLY A 107 -1.94 9.00 -20.62
N ALA A 108 -0.84 9.66 -20.24
CA ALA A 108 -0.25 10.73 -21.04
C ALA A 108 0.45 10.09 -22.24
N GLY A 109 -0.07 10.39 -23.45
CA GLY A 109 0.47 9.87 -24.71
C GLY A 109 1.94 10.26 -24.90
N LEU A 110 2.66 9.41 -25.63
CA LEU A 110 4.01 9.73 -26.11
C LEU A 110 3.93 11.01 -26.94
N SER A 111 4.82 11.98 -26.69
CA SER A 111 4.90 13.22 -27.47
C SER A 111 5.42 13.02 -28.89
N TYR A 112 5.71 11.79 -29.29
CA TYR A 112 6.19 11.44 -30.62
C TYR A 112 5.25 10.41 -31.24
N ARG A 113 4.94 10.62 -32.52
CA ARG A 113 4.14 9.71 -33.34
C ARG A 113 4.86 8.36 -33.41
N SER A 114 4.16 7.28 -33.07
CA SER A 114 4.52 5.95 -33.55
C SER A 114 4.31 5.95 -35.06
N GLU A 115 5.41 5.76 -35.81
CA GLU A 115 5.37 5.43 -37.24
C GLU A 115 4.60 4.12 -37.48
#